data_AF-A0A6N2TCY6-F1
#
_entry.id   AF-A0A6N2TCY6-F1
#
_cell.length_a   1.000
_cell.length_b   1.000
_cell.length_c   1.000
_cell.angle_alpha   90.00
_cell.angle_beta   90.00
_cell.angle_gamma   90.00
#
_symmetry.space_group_name_H-M   'P 1'
#
loop_
_entity.id
_entity.type
_entity.pdbx_description
1 polymer ?
#
loop_
_entity_poly.entity_id
_entity_poly.type
_entity_poly.pdbx_seq_one_letter_code
_entity_poly.pdbx_strand_id
1 'polypeptide(L)' 'MSHTLMDERFQANAYRAMAIANKFALTLILAAAILSMSVLRLEAYDMLALLIAVLGLAFGLSTFLQQYLLYRFENEE' A
#
# COMPACT_ATOMS: atom_id res chain seq x y z
N MET A 1 22.76 -1.58 -27.29
CA MET A 1 22.07 -0.56 -26.45
C MET A 1 20.68 -1.02 -25.97
N SER A 2 20.43 -2.33 -25.82
CA SER A 2 19.10 -2.85 -25.44
C SER A 2 18.89 -3.02 -23.93
N HIS A 3 19.97 -3.15 -23.15
CA HIS A 3 19.86 -3.40 -21.70
C HIS A 3 19.43 -2.15 -20.92
N THR A 4 19.89 -0.97 -21.32
CA THR A 4 19.54 0.31 -20.67
C THR A 4 18.04 0.59 -20.68
N LEU A 5 17.37 0.30 -21.81
CA LEU A 5 15.92 0.48 -21.94
C LEU A 5 15.10 -0.52 -21.12
N MET A 6 15.60 -1.76 -20.92
CA MET A 6 14.95 -2.72 -20.03
C MET A 6 14.99 -2.27 -18.57
N ASP A 7 16.14 -1.79 -18.10
CA ASP A 7 16.31 -1.35 -16.72
C ASP A 7 15.44 -0.12 -16.40
N GLU A 8 15.33 0.83 -17.34
CA GLU A 8 14.47 2.02 -17.20
C GLU A 8 12.99 1.64 -17.12
N ARG A 9 12.53 0.69 -17.94
CA ARG A 9 11.13 0.22 -17.91
C ARG A 9 10.81 -0.49 -16.60
N PHE A 10 11.70 -1.38 -16.15
CA PHE A 10 11.55 -2.08 -14.88
C PHE A 10 11.46 -1.10 -13.72
N GLN A 11 12.33 -0.08 -13.71
CA GLN A 11 12.33 0.95 -12.68
C GLN A 11 11.02 1.77 -12.68
N ALA A 12 10.52 2.15 -13.86
CA ALA A 12 9.25 2.85 -13.99
C ALA A 12 8.07 2.00 -13.47
N ASN A 13 8.05 0.71 -13.79
CA ASN A 13 7.04 -0.23 -13.32
C ASN A 13 7.10 -0.43 -11.79
N ALA A 14 8.30 -0.50 -11.22
CA ALA A 14 8.50 -0.57 -9.78
C ALA A 14 7.96 0.68 -9.06
N TYR A 15 8.23 1.88 -9.58
CA TYR A 15 7.68 3.11 -9.02
C TYR A 15 6.16 3.18 -9.14
N ARG A 16 5.59 2.72 -10.26
CA ARG A 16 4.13 2.65 -10.45
C ARG A 16 3.49 1.68 -9.46
N ALA A 17 4.07 0.50 -9.26
CA ALA A 17 3.62 -0.49 -8.29
C ALA A 17 3.69 0.05 -6.86
N MET A 18 4.80 0.72 -6.51
CA MET A 18 4.99 1.39 -5.23
C MET A 18 3.93 2.48 -4.98
N ALA A 19 3.67 3.33 -5.96
CA ALA A 19 2.67 4.40 -5.84
C ALA A 19 1.26 3.84 -5.62
N ILE A 20 0.87 2.81 -6.36
CA ILE A 20 -0.47 2.19 -6.22
C ILE A 20 -0.61 1.50 -4.86
N ALA A 21 0.38 0.72 -4.44
CA ALA A 21 0.35 0.01 -3.18
C ALA A 21 0.34 0.96 -1.97
N ASN A 22 1.20 2.00 -1.99
CA ASN A 22 1.23 2.99 -0.92
C ASN A 22 -0.06 3.83 -0.88
N LYS A 23 -0.64 4.17 -2.04
CA LYS A 23 -1.95 4.83 -2.10
C LYS A 23 -3.02 3.95 -1.45
N PHE A 24 -3.05 2.65 -1.76
CA PHE A 24 -4.01 1.72 -1.15
C PHE A 24 -3.82 1.62 0.37
N ALA A 25 -2.59 1.43 0.84
CA ALA A 25 -2.27 1.37 2.26
C ALA A 25 -2.65 2.65 3.01
N LEU A 26 -2.33 3.83 2.46
CA LEU A 26 -2.70 5.11 3.04
C LEU A 26 -4.22 5.29 3.11
N THR A 27 -4.92 4.90 2.05
CA THR A 27 -6.40 4.96 2.00
C THR A 27 -7.02 4.09 3.09
N LEU A 28 -6.47 2.89 3.31
CA LEU A 28 -6.91 1.97 4.35
C LEU A 28 -6.68 2.55 5.76
N ILE A 29 -5.50 3.12 6.02
CA ILE A 29 -5.18 3.77 7.29
C ILE A 29 -6.12 4.94 7.57
N LEU A 30 -6.32 5.82 6.59
CA LEU A 30 -7.21 6.97 6.72
C LEU A 30 -8.66 6.55 6.91
N ALA A 31 -9.12 5.54 6.17
CA ALA A 31 -10.47 5.00 6.34
C ALA A 31 -10.67 4.45 7.75
N ALA A 32 -9.71 3.68 8.28
CA ALA A 32 -9.79 3.16 9.65
C ALA A 32 -9.81 4.28 10.70
N ALA A 33 -8.99 5.31 10.53
CA ALA A 33 -8.97 6.47 11.43
C ALA A 33 -10.28 7.26 11.41
N ILE A 34 -10.86 7.48 10.22
CA ILE A 34 -12.14 8.17 10.10
C ILE A 34 -13.26 7.32 10.71
N LEU A 35 -13.29 6.01 10.43
CA LEU A 35 -14.33 5.10 10.95
C LEU A 35 -14.27 4.94 12.47
N SER A 36 -13.07 4.88 13.05
CA SER A 36 -12.89 4.75 14.50
C SER A 36 -13.42 5.96 15.26
N MET A 37 -13.19 7.17 14.73
CA MET A 37 -13.67 8.42 15.33
C MET A 37 -15.16 8.69 15.06
N SER A 38 -15.64 8.45 13.84
CA SER A 38 -16.99 8.89 13.42
C SER A 38 -18.09 7.87 13.71
N VAL A 39 -17.90 6.62 13.25
CA VAL A 39 -18.95 5.59 13.26
C VAL A 39 -18.91 4.80 14.54
N LEU A 40 -17.71 4.33 14.92
CA LEU A 40 -17.54 3.44 16.06
C LEU A 40 -17.42 4.18 17.40
N ARG A 41 -17.04 5.47 17.36
CA ARG A 41 -16.85 6.33 18.55
C ARG A 41 -16.05 5.61 19.63
N LEU A 42 -14.95 4.97 19.23
CA LEU A 42 -14.11 4.19 20.14
C LEU A 42 -13.47 5.08 21.20
N GLU A 43 -13.32 4.54 22.40
CA GLU A 43 -12.50 5.14 23.44
C GLU A 43 -11.03 5.21 22.98
N ALA A 44 -10.27 6.15 23.54
CA ALA A 44 -8.91 6.46 23.06
C ALA A 44 -7.98 5.23 23.03
N TYR A 45 -8.10 4.33 24.02
CA TYR A 45 -7.29 3.12 24.10
C TYR A 45 -7.63 2.13 22.96
N ASP A 46 -8.92 1.86 22.74
CA ASP A 46 -9.36 0.94 21.69
C ASP A 46 -9.09 1.49 20.29
N MET A 47 -9.23 2.81 20.12
CA MET A 47 -8.84 3.50 18.89
C MET A 47 -7.35 3.32 18.61
N LEU A 48 -6.48 3.51 19.60
CA LEU A 48 -5.04 3.32 19.45
C LEU A 48 -4.69 1.87 19.11
N ALA A 49 -5.29 0.90 19.80
CA ALA A 49 -5.09 -0.52 19.52
C ALA A 49 -5.47 -0.88 18.07
N LEU A 50 -6.64 -0.40 17.62
CA LEU A 50 -7.09 -0.60 16.24
C LEU A 50 -6.14 0.04 15.22
N LEU A 51 -5.72 1.29 15.44
CA LEU A 51 -4.84 1.99 14.52
C LEU A 51 -3.47 1.31 14.40
N ILE A 52 -2.90 0.83 15.51
CA ILE A 52 -1.63 0.08 15.49
C ILE A 52 -1.79 -1.20 14.69
N ALA A 53 -2.87 -1.95 14.91
CA ALA A 53 -3.14 -3.18 14.16
C ALA A 53 -3.31 -2.91 12.64
N VAL A 54 -4.06 -1.86 12.29
CA VAL A 54 -4.27 -1.46 10.89
C VAL A 54 -2.98 -0.99 10.24
N LEU A 55 -2.11 -0.27 10.96
CA LEU A 55 -0.80 0.12 10.43
C LEU A 55 0.03 -1.10 10.06
N GLY A 56 0.15 -2.08 10.97
CA GLY A 56 0.88 -3.32 10.69
C GLY A 56 0.33 -4.05 9.46
N LEU A 57 -0.99 -4.17 9.36
CA LEU A 57 -1.66 -4.77 8.22
C LEU A 57 -1.43 -3.98 6.92
N ALA A 58 -1.54 -2.65 6.96
CA ALA A 58 -1.36 -1.77 5.80
C ALA A 58 0.06 -1.84 5.24
N PHE A 59 1.08 -1.86 6.11
CA PHE A 59 2.48 -2.02 5.69
C PHE A 59 2.73 -3.39 5.09
N GLY A 60 2.26 -4.47 5.75
CA GLY A 60 2.40 -5.83 5.22
C GLY A 60 1.73 -5.98 3.85
N LEU A 61 0.50 -5.45 3.73
CA LEU A 61 -0.24 -5.47 2.48
C LEU A 61 0.43 -4.62 1.40
N SER A 62 0.96 -3.44 1.73
CA SER A 62 1.69 -2.60 0.77
C SER A 62 2.89 -3.36 0.19
N THR A 63 3.74 -3.95 1.04
CA THR A 63 4.91 -4.71 0.59
C THR A 63 4.51 -5.86 -0.34
N PHE A 64 3.48 -6.62 0.03
CA PHE A 64 2.95 -7.69 -0.82
C PHE A 64 2.43 -7.15 -2.16
N LEU A 65 1.62 -6.09 -2.13
CA LEU A 65 0.99 -5.54 -3.33
C LEU A 65 2.01 -4.92 -4.29
N GLN A 66 3.09 -4.33 -3.78
CA GLN A 66 4.19 -3.84 -4.60
C GLN A 66 4.81 -4.97 -5.43
N GLN A 67 5.13 -6.10 -4.81
CA GLN A 67 5.72 -7.24 -5.50
C GLN A 67 4.74 -7.86 -6.50
N TYR A 68 3.47 -8.01 -6.09
CA TYR A 68 2.42 -8.53 -6.96
C TYR A 68 2.20 -7.66 -8.20
N LEU A 69 2.09 -6.34 -8.01
CA LEU A 69 1.86 -5.40 -9.12
C LEU A 69 3.09 -5.30 -10.03
N LEU A 70 4.30 -5.33 -9.48
CA LEU A 70 5.52 -5.36 -10.30
C LEU A 70 5.57 -6.62 -11.17
N TYR A 71 5.31 -7.80 -10.58
CA TYR A 71 5.21 -9.04 -11.34
C TYR A 71 4.16 -8.94 -12.45
N ARG A 72 3.01 -8.35 -12.14
CA ARG A 72 1.93 -8.16 -13.10
C ARG A 72 2.32 -7.23 -14.25
N PHE A 73 2.92 -6.08 -13.95
CA PHE A 73 3.37 -5.11 -14.96
C PHE A 73 4.50 -5.64 -15.86
N GLU A 74 5.27 -6.62 -15.38
CA GLU A 74 6.32 -7.24 -16.20
C GLU A 74 5.81 -8.39 -17.08
N ASN A 75 4.70 -9.05 -16.72
CA ASN A 75 4.24 -10.28 -17.40
C ASN A 75 2.89 -10.16 -18.13
N GLU A 76 2.04 -9.19 -17.77
CA GLU A 76 0.69 -9.03 -18.33
C GLU A 76 0.47 -7.72 -19.08
N GLU A 77 1.35 -6.72 -18.90
CA GLU A 77 1.38 -5.47 -19.69
C GLU A 77 2.57 -5.50 -20.68
#